data_AF-A0A6N3T7I9-F1
#
_entry.id   AF-A0A6N3T7I9-F1
#
_cell.length_a   1.000
_cell.length_b   1.000
_cell.length_c   1.000
_cell.angle_alpha   90.00
_cell.angle_beta   90.00
_cell.angle_gamma   90.00
#
_symmetry.space_group_name_H-M   'P 1'
#
loop_
_entity.id
_entity.type
_entity.pdbx_description
1 polymer ?
#
loop_
_entity_poly.entity_id
_entity_poly.type
_entity_poly.pdbx_seq_one_letter_code
_entity_poly.pdbx_strand_id
1 'polypeptide(L)'
;MGGLPPGLAISAELSEFYMQDFDCHMREVLKPHYFARYVDDIVVILPHLDNPKALKKLIEDILPNGLKLNFSKSKAYTFGNANIKSPSIEHSFDYLGFKFNVYQVGKDRPYSRRVDLDIASSKVKKNKTRIVKSLLQYLSDGNFDDLRDRIRILTCGYQFFDERQQKRRSAGLQHTYKLIEGNAPALVELDRFLSRMVLSNSGPICGWLALAMTNQERKELLKYSFFTGFNNREHFRFSASRLAHLMGCWKYA
;
A
#
# COMPACT_ATOMS: atom_id res chain seq x y z
N MET A 1 -22.05 -22.11 -7.57
CA MET A 1 -21.46 -21.87 -6.23
C MET A 1 -20.33 -22.86 -6.06
N GLY A 2 -19.10 -22.43 -6.26
CA GLY A 2 -17.91 -23.26 -6.11
C GLY A 2 -16.74 -22.31 -5.99
N GLY A 3 -16.21 -22.15 -4.80
CA GLY A 3 -15.08 -21.28 -4.50
C GLY A 3 -14.22 -21.99 -3.48
N LEU A 4 -12.90 -21.84 -3.61
CA LEU A 4 -11.98 -22.41 -2.66
C LEU A 4 -12.12 -21.67 -1.31
N PRO A 5 -12.22 -22.39 -0.18
CA PRO A 5 -12.31 -21.72 1.10
C PRO A 5 -11.02 -20.94 1.37
N PRO A 6 -11.13 -19.66 1.78
CA PRO A 6 -9.96 -18.84 2.09
C PRO A 6 -9.25 -19.40 3.33
N GLY A 7 -7.92 -19.47 3.28
CA GLY A 7 -7.08 -19.85 4.42
C GLY A 7 -6.62 -21.31 4.45
N LEU A 8 -7.03 -22.15 3.50
CA LEU A 8 -6.30 -23.41 3.24
C LEU A 8 -5.01 -23.09 2.48
N ALA A 9 -3.90 -23.74 2.87
CA ALA A 9 -2.62 -23.58 2.18
C ALA A 9 -2.81 -23.84 0.67
N ILE A 10 -3.41 -24.99 0.34
CA ILE A 10 -3.62 -25.53 -1.01
C ILE A 10 -4.52 -24.63 -1.89
N SER A 11 -5.35 -23.77 -1.30
CA SER A 11 -6.24 -22.87 -2.07
C SER A 11 -5.45 -21.89 -2.93
N ALA A 12 -4.25 -21.49 -2.49
CA ALA A 12 -3.39 -20.60 -3.26
C ALA A 12 -2.83 -21.32 -4.49
N GLU A 13 -2.27 -22.52 -4.32
CA GLU A 13 -1.70 -23.31 -5.42
C GLU A 13 -2.76 -23.74 -6.43
N LEU A 14 -3.96 -24.10 -5.97
CA LEU A 14 -5.07 -24.45 -6.86
C LEU A 14 -5.55 -23.26 -7.68
N SER A 15 -5.62 -22.07 -7.07
CA SER A 15 -5.97 -20.84 -7.79
C SER A 15 -4.93 -20.50 -8.86
N GLU A 16 -3.63 -20.69 -8.56
CA GLU A 16 -2.56 -20.48 -9.53
C GLU A 16 -2.60 -21.50 -10.68
N PHE A 17 -2.81 -22.78 -10.37
CA PHE A 17 -2.96 -23.83 -11.39
C PHE A 17 -4.18 -23.56 -12.30
N TYR A 18 -5.31 -23.15 -11.73
CA TYR A 18 -6.52 -22.82 -12.48
C TYR A 18 -6.33 -21.68 -13.48
N MET A 19 -5.45 -20.73 -13.18
CA MET A 19 -5.17 -19.56 -14.01
C MET A 19 -3.99 -19.76 -14.99
N GLN A 20 -3.33 -20.91 -14.97
CA GLN A 20 -2.13 -21.17 -15.77
C GLN A 20 -2.40 -21.07 -17.28
N ASP A 21 -3.47 -21.70 -17.76
CA ASP A 21 -3.84 -21.66 -19.17
C ASP A 21 -4.23 -20.25 -19.59
N PHE A 22 -4.97 -19.53 -18.75
CA PHE A 22 -5.30 -18.12 -18.98
C PHE A 22 -4.05 -17.26 -19.14
N ASP A 23 -3.07 -17.41 -18.24
CA ASP A 23 -1.81 -16.65 -18.30
C ASP A 23 -0.99 -17.00 -19.56
N CYS A 24 -1.06 -18.25 -20.04
CA CYS A 24 -0.42 -18.67 -21.29
C CYS A 24 -1.07 -17.98 -22.50
N HIS A 25 -2.39 -18.10 -22.64
CA HIS A 25 -3.15 -17.49 -23.74
C HIS A 25 -3.00 -15.96 -23.75
N MET A 26 -3.01 -15.30 -22.58
CA MET A 26 -2.79 -13.85 -22.48
C MET A 26 -1.45 -13.42 -23.08
N ARG A 27 -0.38 -14.20 -22.88
CA ARG A 27 0.94 -13.88 -23.45
C ARG A 27 0.98 -14.15 -24.95
N GLU A 28 0.39 -15.24 -25.42
CA GLU A 28 0.40 -15.64 -26.83
C GLU A 28 -0.43 -14.70 -27.70
N VAL A 29 -1.64 -14.37 -27.25
CA VAL A 29 -2.61 -13.57 -28.01
C VAL A 29 -2.24 -12.09 -27.98
N LEU A 30 -1.96 -11.53 -26.79
CA LEU A 30 -1.72 -10.10 -26.65
C LEU A 30 -0.29 -9.68 -27.00
N LYS A 31 0.65 -10.63 -27.00
CA LYS A 31 2.10 -10.40 -27.20
C LYS A 31 2.60 -9.17 -26.44
N PRO A 32 2.35 -9.10 -25.12
CA PRO A 32 2.64 -7.91 -24.34
C PRO A 32 4.16 -7.72 -24.18
N HIS A 33 4.60 -6.47 -24.00
CA HIS A 33 5.94 -6.20 -23.52
C HIS A 33 6.14 -6.70 -22.08
N TYR A 34 5.07 -6.68 -21.28
CA TYR A 34 5.08 -7.20 -19.92
C TYR A 34 3.70 -7.68 -19.50
N PHE A 35 3.65 -8.83 -18.85
CA PHE A 35 2.44 -9.40 -18.24
C PHE A 35 2.80 -9.95 -16.87
N ALA A 36 2.05 -9.55 -15.85
CA ALA A 36 2.14 -10.14 -14.53
C ALA A 36 0.76 -10.22 -13.89
N ARG A 37 0.55 -11.29 -13.12
CA ARG A 37 -0.62 -11.52 -12.29
C ARG A 37 -0.17 -11.76 -10.86
N TYR A 38 -0.86 -11.13 -9.92
CA TYR A 38 -0.73 -11.38 -8.49
C TYR A 38 -2.10 -11.77 -7.94
N VAL A 39 -2.36 -13.07 -7.84
CA VAL A 39 -3.69 -13.63 -7.54
C VAL A 39 -4.71 -13.11 -8.56
N ASP A 40 -5.57 -12.17 -8.19
CA ASP A 40 -6.62 -11.59 -9.04
C ASP A 40 -6.19 -10.29 -9.75
N ASP A 41 -5.12 -9.65 -9.26
CA ASP A 41 -4.65 -8.37 -9.80
C ASP A 41 -3.74 -8.62 -11.00
N ILE A 42 -4.13 -8.15 -12.18
CA ILE A 42 -3.39 -8.31 -13.44
C ILE A 42 -2.88 -6.95 -13.91
N VAL A 43 -1.62 -6.91 -14.36
CA VAL A 43 -1.04 -5.77 -15.08
C VAL A 43 -0.48 -6.22 -16.42
N VAL A 44 -0.81 -5.46 -17.47
CA VAL A 44 -0.38 -5.74 -18.84
C VAL A 44 0.16 -4.45 -19.46
N ILE A 45 1.34 -4.53 -20.07
CA ILE A 45 1.94 -3.46 -20.87
C ILE A 45 1.95 -3.94 -22.31
N LEU A 46 1.14 -3.29 -23.14
CA LEU A 46 0.99 -3.61 -24.56
C LEU A 46 1.79 -2.62 -25.42
N PRO A 47 2.33 -3.07 -26.57
CA PRO A 47 2.99 -2.18 -27.53
C PRO A 47 2.04 -1.11 -28.08
N HIS A 48 0.78 -1.49 -28.29
CA HIS A 48 -0.27 -0.59 -28.75
C HIS A 48 -1.61 -1.00 -28.14
N LEU A 49 -2.54 -0.06 -28.05
CA LEU A 49 -3.91 -0.30 -27.63
C LEU A 49 -4.86 0.36 -28.64
N ASP A 50 -5.38 -0.43 -29.58
CA ASP A 50 -6.28 0.09 -30.62
C ASP A 50 -7.67 0.41 -30.07
N ASN A 51 -8.28 -0.56 -29.39
CA ASN A 51 -9.64 -0.44 -28.88
C ASN A 51 -9.75 -1.12 -27.50
N PRO A 52 -9.90 -0.34 -26.42
CA PRO A 52 -10.06 -0.88 -25.07
C PRO A 52 -11.27 -1.83 -24.92
N LYS A 53 -12.36 -1.61 -25.67
CA LYS A 53 -13.55 -2.49 -25.63
C LYS A 53 -13.30 -3.83 -26.31
N ALA A 54 -12.57 -3.83 -27.42
CA ALA A 54 -12.20 -5.05 -28.12
C ALA A 54 -11.22 -5.88 -27.28
N LEU A 55 -10.22 -5.23 -26.67
CA LEU A 55 -9.32 -5.88 -25.73
C LEU A 55 -10.09 -6.49 -24.55
N LYS A 56 -11.02 -5.74 -23.98
CA LYS A 56 -11.88 -6.23 -22.91
C LYS A 56 -12.61 -7.52 -23.31
N LYS A 57 -13.27 -7.51 -24.47
CA LYS A 57 -14.01 -8.68 -24.97
C LYS A 57 -13.08 -9.87 -25.17
N LEU A 58 -11.91 -9.64 -25.77
CA LEU A 58 -10.90 -10.67 -25.98
C LEU A 58 -10.46 -11.32 -24.67
N ILE A 59 -10.22 -10.52 -23.62
CA ILE A 59 -9.83 -11.07 -22.31
C ILE A 59 -11.01 -11.82 -21.66
N GLU A 60 -12.25 -11.32 -21.81
CA GLU A 60 -13.45 -12.03 -21.33
C GLU A 60 -13.61 -13.40 -22.01
N ASP A 61 -13.31 -13.49 -23.30
CA ASP A 61 -13.41 -14.74 -24.09
C ASP A 61 -12.33 -15.78 -23.70
N ILE A 62 -11.17 -15.32 -23.21
CA ILE A 62 -10.06 -16.19 -22.73
C ILE A 62 -10.27 -16.63 -21.27
N LEU A 63 -11.11 -15.90 -20.52
CA LEU A 63 -11.27 -16.12 -19.09
C LEU A 63 -11.89 -17.51 -18.81
N PRO A 64 -11.37 -18.27 -17.83
CA PRO A 64 -11.95 -19.55 -17.47
C PRO A 64 -13.42 -19.45 -17.06
N ASN A 65 -14.19 -20.49 -17.38
CA ASN A 65 -15.62 -20.56 -17.05
C ASN A 65 -15.88 -20.28 -15.56
N GLY A 66 -16.92 -19.50 -15.28
CA GLY A 66 -17.32 -19.17 -13.90
C GLY A 66 -16.56 -17.97 -13.29
N LEU A 67 -15.52 -17.44 -13.95
CA LEU A 67 -14.91 -16.18 -13.58
C LEU A 67 -15.55 -15.00 -14.34
N LYS A 68 -15.48 -13.81 -13.74
CA LYS A 68 -15.88 -12.55 -14.38
C LYS A 68 -14.89 -11.47 -13.98
N LEU A 69 -14.42 -10.71 -14.96
CA LEU A 69 -13.56 -9.57 -14.70
C LEU A 69 -14.36 -8.39 -14.11
N ASN A 70 -13.77 -7.75 -13.11
CA ASN A 70 -14.34 -6.56 -12.51
C ASN A 70 -13.89 -5.29 -13.26
N PHE A 71 -14.49 -5.06 -14.44
CA PHE A 71 -14.14 -3.93 -15.28
C PHE A 71 -14.44 -2.55 -14.69
N SER A 72 -15.29 -2.46 -13.66
CA SER A 72 -15.50 -1.19 -12.96
C SER A 72 -14.23 -0.69 -12.27
N LYS A 73 -13.29 -1.60 -11.97
CA LYS A 73 -12.00 -1.32 -11.35
C LYS A 73 -10.83 -1.37 -12.35
N SER A 74 -11.00 -2.03 -13.49
CA SER A 74 -9.98 -2.09 -14.54
C SER A 74 -9.82 -0.72 -15.20
N LYS A 75 -8.56 -0.30 -15.41
CA LYS A 75 -8.23 0.96 -16.07
C LYS A 75 -7.24 0.69 -17.20
N ALA A 76 -7.45 1.38 -18.32
CA ALA A 76 -6.53 1.37 -19.45
C ALA A 76 -5.94 2.77 -19.63
N TYR A 77 -4.63 2.83 -19.83
CA TYR A 77 -3.89 4.06 -19.98
C TYR A 77 -3.15 4.03 -21.33
N THR A 78 -3.38 5.04 -22.16
CA THR A 78 -2.65 5.24 -23.41
C THR A 78 -1.59 6.30 -23.20
N PHE A 79 -0.37 6.00 -23.63
CA PHE A 79 0.79 6.84 -23.42
C PHE A 79 1.24 7.47 -24.75
N GLY A 80 1.26 8.79 -24.82
CA GLY A 80 1.62 9.53 -26.05
C GLY A 80 3.11 9.87 -26.14
N ASN A 81 3.66 9.89 -27.35
CA ASN A 81 5.04 10.32 -27.60
C ASN A 81 5.12 11.85 -27.71
N ALA A 82 5.03 12.55 -26.57
CA ALA A 82 5.20 13.99 -26.52
C ALA A 82 6.61 14.33 -26.02
N ASN A 83 7.46 14.95 -26.87
CA ASN A 83 8.82 15.38 -26.51
C ASN A 83 8.79 16.75 -25.82
N ILE A 84 8.36 16.76 -24.55
CA ILE A 84 8.11 17.98 -23.79
C ILE A 84 9.38 18.40 -23.03
N LYS A 85 9.64 19.72 -22.95
CA LYS A 85 10.80 20.28 -22.24
C LYS A 85 10.73 20.03 -20.72
N SER A 86 9.53 20.09 -20.16
CA SER A 86 9.23 19.89 -18.73
C SER A 86 8.15 18.81 -18.58
N PRO A 87 8.51 17.52 -18.63
CA PRO A 87 7.53 16.43 -18.58
C PRO A 87 6.78 16.45 -17.24
N SER A 88 5.45 16.45 -17.30
CA SER A 88 4.58 16.28 -16.13
C SER A 88 4.09 14.84 -16.01
N ILE A 89 3.38 14.54 -14.93
CA ILE A 89 2.71 13.25 -14.75
C ILE A 89 1.63 13.14 -15.84
N GLU A 90 1.74 12.12 -16.69
CA GLU A 90 0.75 11.82 -17.72
C GLU A 90 -0.41 11.02 -17.13
N HIS A 91 -0.09 9.96 -16.39
CA HIS A 91 -1.07 9.08 -15.75
C HIS A 91 -0.61 8.64 -14.37
N SER A 92 -1.59 8.36 -13.50
CA SER A 92 -1.33 7.73 -12.21
C SER A 92 -2.32 6.60 -11.93
N PHE A 93 -1.84 5.56 -11.27
CA PHE A 93 -2.66 4.42 -10.86
C PHE A 93 -2.11 3.73 -9.62
N ASP A 94 -2.97 3.03 -8.90
CA ASP A 94 -2.60 2.25 -7.72
C ASP A 94 -2.49 0.76 -8.11
N TYR A 95 -1.42 0.08 -7.69
CA TYR A 95 -1.23 -1.37 -7.88
C TYR A 95 -0.45 -1.95 -6.70
N LEU A 96 -0.96 -3.05 -6.10
CA LEU A 96 -0.38 -3.74 -4.94
C LEU A 96 -0.03 -2.81 -3.75
N GLY A 97 -0.80 -1.73 -3.56
CA GLY A 97 -0.60 -0.77 -2.48
C GLY A 97 0.38 0.36 -2.78
N PHE A 98 1.00 0.37 -3.96
CA PHE A 98 1.80 1.49 -4.46
C PHE A 98 0.96 2.38 -5.36
N LYS A 99 1.31 3.67 -5.40
CA LYS A 99 0.85 4.62 -6.41
C LYS A 99 1.97 4.83 -7.42
N PHE A 100 1.69 4.55 -8.68
CA PHE A 100 2.57 4.80 -9.81
C PHE A 100 2.24 6.17 -10.39
N ASN A 101 3.25 7.00 -10.55
CA ASN A 101 3.17 8.27 -11.28
C ASN A 101 4.05 8.16 -12.52
N VAL A 102 3.42 8.00 -13.68
CA VAL A 102 4.13 7.82 -14.96
C VAL A 102 4.17 9.15 -15.68
N TYR A 103 5.37 9.62 -15.99
CA TYR A 103 5.59 10.92 -16.62
C TYR A 103 5.56 10.82 -18.13
N GLN A 104 5.31 11.97 -18.76
CA GLN A 104 5.54 12.18 -20.18
C GLN A 104 7.01 11.97 -20.53
N VAL A 105 7.29 11.70 -21.80
CA VAL A 105 8.66 11.56 -22.29
C VAL A 105 9.33 12.95 -22.29
N GLY A 106 10.48 13.05 -21.64
CA GLY A 106 11.29 14.27 -21.65
C GLY A 106 12.25 14.29 -22.84
N LYS A 107 12.63 15.48 -23.31
CA LYS A 107 13.67 15.62 -24.34
C LYS A 107 15.00 14.94 -23.96
N ASP A 108 15.33 14.94 -22.67
CA ASP A 108 16.58 14.35 -22.16
C ASP A 108 16.54 12.82 -22.08
N ARG A 109 15.34 12.21 -22.17
CA ARG A 109 15.14 10.76 -22.12
C ARG A 109 14.09 10.32 -23.15
N PRO A 110 14.35 10.49 -24.46
CA PRO A 110 13.35 10.27 -25.50
C PRO A 110 12.87 8.80 -25.61
N TYR A 111 13.64 7.85 -25.08
CA TYR A 111 13.36 6.41 -25.16
C TYR A 111 12.88 5.79 -23.84
N SER A 112 12.73 6.57 -22.76
CA SER A 112 12.28 6.03 -21.47
C SER A 112 11.43 7.03 -20.69
N ARG A 113 10.39 6.52 -20.03
CA ARG A 113 9.53 7.30 -19.14
C ARG A 113 10.08 7.27 -17.73
N ARG A 114 10.06 8.42 -17.05
CA ARG A 114 10.23 8.46 -15.60
C ARG A 114 8.98 7.88 -14.95
N VAL A 115 9.18 7.03 -13.94
CA VAL A 115 8.11 6.46 -13.12
C VAL A 115 8.51 6.64 -11.67
N ASP A 116 7.68 7.36 -10.93
CA ASP A 116 7.88 7.56 -9.49
C ASP A 116 6.86 6.73 -8.72
N LEU A 117 7.30 6.13 -7.61
CA LEU A 117 6.47 5.34 -6.73
C LEU A 117 6.19 6.08 -5.43
N ASP A 118 4.94 6.01 -4.99
CA ASP A 118 4.48 6.54 -3.71
C ASP A 118 3.55 5.51 -3.01
N ILE A 119 3.09 5.81 -1.81
CA ILE A 119 2.11 4.99 -1.10
C ILE A 119 0.71 5.24 -1.69
N ALA A 120 -0.02 4.17 -2.00
CA ALA A 120 -1.39 4.29 -2.52
C ALA A 120 -2.28 5.10 -1.58
N SER A 121 -3.14 5.95 -2.15
CA SER A 121 -4.04 6.85 -1.41
C SER A 121 -4.91 6.11 -0.39
N SER A 122 -5.38 4.91 -0.76
CA SER A 122 -6.14 4.01 0.11
C SER A 122 -5.33 3.55 1.33
N LYS A 123 -4.02 3.34 1.18
CA LYS A 123 -3.11 2.93 2.26
C LYS A 123 -2.72 4.12 3.14
N VAL A 124 -2.57 5.32 2.57
CA VAL A 124 -2.43 6.56 3.36
C VAL A 124 -3.65 6.76 4.25
N LYS A 125 -4.86 6.67 3.68
CA LYS A 125 -6.11 6.74 4.44
C LYS A 125 -6.16 5.70 5.57
N LYS A 126 -5.79 4.46 5.27
CA LYS A 126 -5.72 3.38 6.27
C LYS A 126 -4.76 3.71 7.43
N ASN A 127 -3.58 4.24 7.15
CA ASN A 127 -2.64 4.67 8.19
C ASN A 127 -3.21 5.82 9.03
N LYS A 128 -3.84 6.82 8.42
CA LYS A 128 -4.54 7.89 9.16
C LYS A 128 -5.62 7.34 10.08
N THR A 129 -6.42 6.38 9.60
CA THR A 129 -7.43 5.69 10.44
C THR A 129 -6.78 4.97 11.62
N ARG A 130 -5.64 4.29 11.42
CA ARG A 130 -4.91 3.62 12.51
C ARG A 130 -4.33 4.60 13.52
N ILE A 131 -3.83 5.76 13.10
CA ILE A 131 -3.39 6.84 14.00
C ILE A 131 -4.58 7.27 14.86
N VAL A 132 -5.72 7.59 14.24
CA VAL A 132 -6.94 8.01 14.94
C VAL A 132 -7.41 6.94 15.94
N LYS A 133 -7.47 5.67 15.54
CA LYS A 133 -7.88 4.59 16.44
C LYS A 133 -6.90 4.37 17.60
N SER A 134 -5.61 4.56 17.37
CA SER A 134 -4.61 4.46 18.44
C SER A 134 -4.80 5.55 19.48
N LEU A 135 -5.09 6.78 19.04
CA LEU A 135 -5.39 7.92 19.90
C LEU A 135 -6.71 7.73 20.66
N LEU A 136 -7.76 7.24 19.99
CA LEU A 136 -9.05 6.94 20.63
C LEU A 136 -8.91 5.84 21.69
N GLN A 137 -8.11 4.81 21.41
CA GLN A 137 -7.84 3.75 22.38
C GLN A 137 -7.14 4.32 23.63
N TYR A 138 -6.12 5.17 23.44
CA TYR A 138 -5.46 5.87 24.54
C TYR A 138 -6.41 6.75 25.34
N LEU A 139 -7.30 7.50 24.70
CA LEU A 139 -8.33 8.28 25.41
C LEU A 139 -9.26 7.39 26.25
N SER A 140 -9.43 6.12 25.87
CA SER A 140 -10.27 5.17 26.60
C SER A 140 -9.55 4.49 27.76
N ASP A 141 -8.26 4.20 27.64
CA ASP A 141 -7.52 3.36 28.61
C ASP A 141 -6.38 4.08 29.34
N GLY A 142 -6.00 5.28 28.89
CA GLY A 142 -4.88 6.06 29.43
C GLY A 142 -3.50 5.43 29.21
N ASN A 143 -3.39 4.33 28.45
CA ASN A 143 -2.15 3.58 28.33
C ASN A 143 -1.24 4.19 27.26
N PHE A 144 -0.33 5.06 27.71
CA PHE A 144 0.61 5.74 26.83
C PHE A 144 1.65 4.81 26.20
N ASP A 145 2.11 3.79 26.93
CA ASP A 145 3.09 2.83 26.39
C ASP A 145 2.53 2.10 25.16
N ASP A 146 1.26 1.73 25.20
CA ASP A 146 0.57 1.14 24.07
C ASP A 146 0.40 2.14 22.91
N LEU A 147 0.05 3.40 23.20
CA LEU A 147 -0.03 4.44 22.17
C LEU A 147 1.33 4.64 21.48
N ARG A 148 2.39 4.80 22.26
CA ARG A 148 3.76 4.95 21.76
C ARG A 148 4.15 3.79 20.85
N ASP A 149 3.93 2.56 21.31
CA ASP A 149 4.31 1.38 20.54
C ASP A 149 3.45 1.20 19.28
N ARG A 150 2.17 1.56 19.31
CA ARG A 150 1.31 1.63 18.12
C ARG A 150 1.84 2.63 17.10
N ILE A 151 2.27 3.81 17.53
CA ILE A 151 2.87 4.81 16.64
C ILE A 151 4.18 4.26 16.04
N ARG A 152 5.05 3.64 16.85
CA ARG A 152 6.29 2.97 16.36
C ARG A 152 6.00 1.94 15.27
N ILE A 153 4.96 1.12 15.43
CA ILE A 153 4.56 0.11 14.43
C ILE A 153 4.12 0.76 13.11
N LEU A 154 3.53 1.96 13.16
CA LEU A 154 3.09 2.68 11.96
C LEU A 154 4.24 3.42 11.26
N THR A 155 5.14 4.04 12.02
CA THR A 155 6.21 4.91 11.48
C THR A 155 7.46 4.15 11.09
N CYS A 156 7.70 2.97 11.68
CA CYS A 156 8.98 2.26 11.58
C CYS A 156 8.80 0.82 11.11
N GLY A 157 9.92 0.13 10.94
CA GLY A 157 9.94 -1.31 10.77
C GLY A 157 9.93 -2.02 12.10
N TYR A 158 9.54 -3.30 12.08
CA TYR A 158 9.58 -4.12 13.27
C TYR A 158 9.86 -5.58 12.97
N GLN A 159 10.39 -6.29 13.97
CA GLN A 159 10.67 -7.71 13.92
C GLN A 159 9.87 -8.46 14.97
N PHE A 160 9.45 -9.67 14.62
CA PHE A 160 8.80 -10.61 15.52
C PHE A 160 9.18 -12.05 15.18
N PHE A 161 8.98 -12.94 16.14
CA PHE A 161 9.16 -14.38 15.92
C PHE A 161 7.83 -14.98 15.47
N ASP A 162 7.84 -15.62 14.30
CA ASP A 162 6.71 -16.36 13.77
C ASP A 162 6.80 -17.81 14.25
N GLU A 163 5.98 -18.16 15.24
CA GLU A 163 5.95 -19.49 15.85
C GLU A 163 5.53 -20.59 14.86
N ARG A 164 4.71 -20.27 13.85
CA ARG A 164 4.26 -21.28 12.88
C ARG A 164 5.37 -21.71 11.94
N GLN A 165 6.24 -20.77 11.57
CA GLN A 165 7.35 -21.00 10.65
C GLN A 165 8.71 -21.09 11.35
N GLN A 166 8.72 -21.05 12.70
CA GLN A 166 9.90 -21.10 13.56
C GLN A 166 11.02 -20.15 13.09
N LYS A 167 10.66 -18.93 12.70
CA LYS A 167 11.64 -17.96 12.18
C LYS A 167 11.29 -16.52 12.48
N ARG A 168 12.33 -15.67 12.49
CA ARG A 168 12.17 -14.22 12.63
C ARG A 168 11.66 -13.63 11.33
N ARG A 169 10.65 -12.76 11.44
CA ARG A 169 10.08 -11.98 10.33
C ARG A 169 10.28 -10.50 10.60
N SER A 170 10.53 -9.75 9.53
CA SER A 170 10.54 -8.30 9.56
C SER A 170 9.36 -7.76 8.74
N ALA A 171 8.70 -6.73 9.27
CA ALA A 171 7.53 -6.08 8.68
C ALA A 171 7.55 -4.57 8.99
N GLY A 172 6.52 -3.85 8.56
CA GLY A 172 6.40 -2.41 8.78
C GLY A 172 6.74 -1.59 7.54
N LEU A 173 6.91 -0.29 7.74
CA LEU A 173 6.87 0.71 6.66
C LEU A 173 7.95 0.47 5.59
N GLN A 174 9.22 0.30 5.99
CA GLN A 174 10.33 0.18 5.03
C GLN A 174 10.34 -1.15 4.30
N HIS A 175 9.86 -2.22 4.95
CA HIS A 175 9.73 -3.53 4.30
C HIS A 175 8.58 -3.56 3.30
N THR A 176 7.46 -2.91 3.63
CA THR A 176 6.27 -2.88 2.78
C THR A 176 6.51 -2.00 1.56
N TYR A 177 7.10 -0.81 1.75
CA TYR A 177 7.28 0.18 0.69
C TYR A 177 8.74 0.33 0.28
N LYS A 178 9.48 -0.78 0.19
CA LYS A 178 10.91 -0.78 -0.17
C LYS A 178 11.26 -0.13 -1.52
N LEU A 179 10.26 0.11 -2.38
CA LEU A 179 10.40 0.65 -3.73
C LEU A 179 10.09 2.15 -3.83
N ILE A 180 9.53 2.78 -2.78
CA ILE A 180 9.31 4.24 -2.80
C ILE A 180 10.61 4.97 -2.48
N GLU A 181 10.73 6.18 -2.99
CA GLU A 181 11.85 7.07 -2.64
C GLU A 181 11.70 7.63 -1.22
N GLY A 182 12.82 7.96 -0.59
CA GLY A 182 12.84 8.50 0.78
C GLY A 182 12.13 9.84 0.96
N ASN A 183 11.94 10.57 -0.14
CA ASN A 183 11.23 11.85 -0.20
C ASN A 183 9.77 11.71 -0.69
N ALA A 184 9.22 10.49 -0.71
CA ALA A 184 7.87 10.21 -1.17
C ALA A 184 6.84 11.13 -0.46
N PRO A 185 5.98 11.85 -1.21
CA PRO A 185 5.03 12.80 -0.64
C PRO A 185 4.10 12.23 0.43
N ALA A 186 3.69 10.96 0.30
CA ALA A 186 2.82 10.34 1.30
C ALA A 186 3.45 10.22 2.69
N LEU A 187 4.78 10.08 2.80
CA LEU A 187 5.48 10.04 4.09
C LEU A 187 5.32 11.38 4.82
N VAL A 188 5.54 12.47 4.09
CA VAL A 188 5.39 13.84 4.61
C VAL A 188 3.93 14.15 4.95
N GLU A 189 2.99 13.65 4.14
CA GLU A 189 1.55 13.79 4.41
C GLU A 189 1.15 13.11 5.73
N LEU A 190 1.65 11.89 5.96
CA LEU A 190 1.38 11.13 7.19
C LEU A 190 2.01 11.79 8.42
N ASP A 191 3.23 12.33 8.30
CA ASP A 191 3.87 13.09 9.38
C ASP A 191 3.09 14.35 9.73
N ARG A 192 2.69 15.14 8.74
CA ARG A 192 1.85 16.33 8.96
C ARG A 192 0.54 15.95 9.64
N PHE A 193 -0.06 14.83 9.25
CA PHE A 193 -1.29 14.35 9.88
C PHE A 193 -1.06 13.96 11.35
N LEU A 194 -0.03 13.15 11.63
CA LEU A 194 0.32 12.74 12.99
C LEU A 194 0.60 13.95 13.89
N SER A 195 1.48 14.86 13.44
CA SER A 195 1.82 16.07 14.19
C SER A 195 0.61 16.96 14.44
N ARG A 196 -0.29 17.13 13.47
CA ARG A 196 -1.53 17.89 13.67
C ARG A 196 -2.45 17.24 14.70
N MET A 197 -2.59 15.91 14.70
CA MET A 197 -3.41 15.21 15.68
C MET A 197 -2.85 15.32 17.10
N VAL A 198 -1.52 15.32 17.25
CA VAL A 198 -0.84 15.41 18.54
C VAL A 198 -0.76 16.86 19.06
N LEU A 199 -0.69 17.86 18.18
CA LEU A 199 -0.50 19.26 18.56
C LEU A 199 -1.78 20.10 18.56
N SER A 200 -2.82 19.68 17.84
CA SER A 200 -4.07 20.44 17.82
C SER A 200 -4.75 20.39 19.18
N ASN A 201 -5.34 21.52 19.57
CA ASN A 201 -6.18 21.65 20.76
C ASN A 201 -7.67 21.81 20.42
N SER A 202 -8.02 21.74 19.13
CA SER A 202 -9.38 21.96 18.65
C SER A 202 -9.91 20.76 17.86
N GLY A 203 -11.21 20.49 18.04
CA GLY A 203 -11.93 19.41 17.38
C GLY A 203 -12.30 18.25 18.31
N PRO A 204 -13.16 17.32 17.84
CA PRO A 204 -13.80 16.32 18.69
C PRO A 204 -12.85 15.31 19.34
N ILE A 205 -11.66 15.08 18.76
CA ILE A 205 -10.66 14.17 19.33
C ILE A 205 -9.55 14.98 19.98
N CYS A 206 -9.05 16.00 19.28
CA CYS A 206 -7.90 16.77 19.71
C CYS A 206 -8.17 17.58 20.99
N GLY A 207 -9.41 18.03 21.23
CA GLY A 207 -9.79 18.67 22.49
C GLY A 207 -9.67 17.73 23.69
N TRP A 208 -10.11 16.48 23.57
CA TRP A 208 -9.91 15.48 24.63
C TRP A 208 -8.44 15.10 24.80
N LEU A 209 -7.70 14.99 23.69
CA LEU A 209 -6.26 14.75 23.76
C LEU A 209 -5.54 15.91 24.45
N ALA A 210 -5.97 17.16 24.25
CA ALA A 210 -5.42 18.35 24.93
C ALA A 210 -5.46 18.20 26.46
N LEU A 211 -6.55 17.63 26.98
CA LEU A 211 -6.76 17.41 28.41
C LEU A 211 -6.08 16.15 28.95
N ALA A 212 -6.11 15.06 28.17
CA ALA A 212 -5.63 13.75 28.62
C ALA A 212 -4.11 13.59 28.52
N MET A 213 -3.48 14.19 27.51
CA MET A 213 -2.06 13.95 27.19
C MET A 213 -1.15 15.07 27.71
N THR A 214 -0.13 14.67 28.47
CA THR A 214 0.90 15.56 29.01
C THR A 214 1.84 16.10 27.92
N ASN A 215 2.52 17.20 28.21
CA ASN A 215 3.54 17.76 27.29
C ASN A 215 4.72 16.81 27.08
N GLN A 216 5.08 16.01 28.08
CA GLN A 216 6.14 15.02 27.95
C GLN A 216 5.73 13.90 26.98
N GLU A 217 4.51 13.37 27.12
CA GLU A 217 3.96 12.36 26.20
C GLU A 217 3.88 12.88 24.76
N ARG A 218 3.43 14.14 24.55
CA ARG A 218 3.45 14.76 23.21
C ARG A 218 4.85 14.81 22.63
N LYS A 219 5.82 15.28 23.43
CA LYS A 219 7.22 15.35 23.02
C LYS A 219 7.77 13.98 22.67
N GLU A 220 7.40 12.93 23.41
CA GLU A 220 7.78 11.55 23.08
C GLU A 220 7.15 11.06 21.77
N LEU A 221 5.88 11.33 21.50
CA LEU A 221 5.23 10.92 20.24
C LEU A 221 5.82 11.62 19.02
N LEU A 222 6.16 12.90 19.15
CA LEU A 222 6.71 13.71 18.05
C LEU A 222 8.16 13.35 17.69
N LYS A 223 8.81 12.46 18.45
CA LYS A 223 10.09 11.85 18.04
C LYS A 223 9.92 10.88 16.86
N TYR A 224 8.73 10.32 16.69
CA TYR A 224 8.46 9.37 15.62
C TYR A 224 7.93 10.08 14.38
N SER A 225 8.47 9.69 13.23
CA SER A 225 8.10 10.23 11.93
C SER A 225 8.14 9.10 10.90
N PHE A 226 7.15 9.05 10.01
CA PHE A 226 7.12 8.19 8.84
C PHE A 226 8.32 8.49 7.92
N PHE A 227 8.64 9.76 7.68
CA PHE A 227 9.79 10.15 6.85
C PHE A 227 11.11 9.70 7.48
N THR A 228 11.37 10.09 8.74
CA THR A 228 12.61 9.76 9.44
C THR A 228 12.73 8.26 9.67
N GLY A 229 11.65 7.62 10.15
CA GLY A 229 11.59 6.18 10.35
C GLY A 229 11.87 5.41 9.07
N PHE A 230 11.30 5.85 7.94
CA PHE A 230 11.57 5.24 6.64
C PHE A 230 13.03 5.40 6.20
N ASN A 231 13.55 6.63 6.21
CA ASN A 231 14.90 6.93 5.71
C ASN A 231 16.02 6.36 6.57
N ASN A 232 15.87 6.44 7.90
CA ASN A 232 16.86 5.93 8.84
C ASN A 232 16.76 4.41 9.04
N ARG A 233 15.76 3.77 8.42
CA ARG A 233 15.47 2.33 8.60
C ARG A 233 15.38 1.96 10.07
N GLU A 234 14.63 2.74 10.84
CA GLU A 234 14.42 2.45 12.26
C GLU A 234 13.66 1.14 12.43
N HIS A 235 14.15 0.28 13.33
CA HIS A 235 13.57 -1.03 13.59
C HIS A 235 13.39 -1.30 15.07
N PHE A 236 12.21 -1.83 15.43
CA PHE A 236 11.89 -2.25 16.79
C PHE A 236 11.62 -3.75 16.86
N ARG A 237 11.73 -4.34 18.05
CA ARG A 237 11.39 -5.75 18.28
C ARG A 237 10.16 -5.83 19.16
N PHE A 238 9.23 -6.69 18.76
CA PHE A 238 8.04 -6.98 19.54
C PHE A 238 7.85 -8.50 19.63
N SER A 239 7.33 -8.97 20.76
CA SER A 239 6.81 -10.35 20.84
C SER A 239 5.54 -10.46 19.99
N ALA A 240 5.23 -11.69 19.54
CA ALA A 240 4.00 -11.94 18.78
C ALA A 240 2.75 -11.56 19.59
N SER A 241 2.74 -11.87 20.89
CA SER A 241 1.65 -11.49 21.81
C SER A 241 1.49 -9.98 21.95
N ARG A 242 2.59 -9.22 22.07
CA ARG A 242 2.57 -7.76 22.14
C ARG A 242 2.05 -7.15 20.84
N LEU A 243 2.46 -7.66 19.68
CA LEU A 243 1.93 -7.20 18.40
C LEU A 243 0.43 -7.46 18.28
N ALA A 244 -0.02 -8.68 18.62
CA ALA A 244 -1.43 -9.04 18.57
C ALA A 244 -2.29 -8.11 19.46
N HIS A 245 -1.81 -7.82 20.67
CA HIS A 245 -2.43 -6.85 21.58
C HIS A 245 -2.50 -5.45 20.98
N LEU A 246 -1.37 -4.90 20.53
CA LEU A 246 -1.29 -3.53 20.01
C LEU A 246 -2.15 -3.33 18.75
N MET A 247 -2.13 -4.32 17.84
CA MET A 247 -2.88 -4.27 16.58
C MET A 247 -4.37 -4.57 16.75
N GLY A 248 -4.81 -5.01 17.93
CA GLY A 248 -6.21 -5.36 18.22
C GLY A 248 -7.18 -4.20 17.97
N CYS A 249 -6.79 -2.96 18.29
CA CYS A 249 -7.62 -1.77 18.05
C CYS A 249 -7.79 -1.44 16.55
N TRP A 250 -7.03 -2.09 15.66
CA TRP A 250 -7.09 -1.90 14.21
C TRP A 250 -7.88 -2.99 13.47
N LYS A 251 -8.54 -3.93 14.17
CA LYS A 251 -9.24 -5.07 13.55
C LYS A 251 -10.27 -4.65 12.48
N TYR A 252 -10.86 -3.44 12.61
CA TYR A 252 -11.81 -2.86 11.65
C TYR A 252 -11.30 -1.58 10.97
N ALA A 253 -9.99 -1.43 10.82
CA ALA A 253 -9.33 -0.24 10.26
C ALA A 253 -8.91 -0.39 8.78
#